data_AF-A0A958FUJ7-F1
#
_entry.id   AF-A0A958FUJ7-F1
#
_cell.length_a   1.000
_cell.length_b   1.000
_cell.length_c   1.000
_cell.angle_alpha   90.00
_cell.angle_beta   90.00
_cell.angle_gamma   90.00
#
_symmetry.space_group_name_H-M   'P 1'
#
loop_
_entity.id
_entity.type
_entity.pdbx_description
1 polymer ?
#
loop_
_entity_poly.entity_id
_entity_poly.type
_entity_poly.pdbx_seq_one_letter_code
_entity_poly.pdbx_strand_id
1 'polypeptide(L)'
;DKLKLPEILAGDHAIKVLFIVENTQLANAPFSPDYATLATAKMAVQLNSAFVFQSPAANVAAVLNGFESGTKYPGIALFSIFAPTETAEQLPAYLRSAAAAEARIFPVFRFNPALGDSWREKFELTKTPQNENRWAVSAISYRDASDKSQSTELPFTATDFMLMDSQNGAQLLPVPPGVWAENLLPLDEFLSGKSTDKLPYLQMVDENSQLWRVIPPAKLVEIARNFANNWRLLQEFGGIENSHAKHLLAQEKAAVRAEFEQQIADLKAAHETEISKNTDELSRDIISRIAAGMLSEGMGNAIPAMPVQKPAAAPKPKTEAPAASAEAKAEPAQPDEEEEALSFDEPYIDSPLCTSCNDCINKNSLIFAYDANKQAYIKDASAGSFRELVEAAENCPVKIIHPGKPKNPNEPNLDALVQRAAKFN
;
A
#
# COMPACT_ATOMS: atom_id res chain seq x y z
N ASP A 1 1.23 53.67 10.25
CA ASP A 1 0.64 52.50 9.55
C ASP A 1 0.90 51.23 10.31
N LYS A 2 -0.13 50.38 10.50
CA LYS A 2 0.03 49.05 11.10
C LYS A 2 0.42 48.08 10.00
N LEU A 3 1.66 47.59 10.01
CA LEU A 3 2.13 46.53 9.10
C LEU A 3 1.23 45.30 9.24
N LYS A 4 0.79 44.72 8.12
CA LYS A 4 -0.01 43.49 8.09
C LYS A 4 0.91 42.28 8.19
N LEU A 5 0.39 41.16 8.71
CA LEU A 5 1.17 39.93 8.87
C LEU A 5 1.89 39.47 7.58
N PRO A 6 1.27 39.47 6.37
CA PRO A 6 1.98 39.09 5.15
C PRO A 6 3.16 40.02 4.81
N GLU A 7 3.03 41.32 5.10
CA GLU A 7 4.10 42.30 4.88
C GLU A 7 5.25 42.07 5.85
N ILE A 8 4.95 41.68 7.09
CA ILE A 8 5.95 41.25 8.07
C ILE A 8 6.65 40.02 7.51
N LEU A 9 5.91 38.94 7.19
CA LEU A 9 6.49 37.66 6.76
C LEU A 9 7.34 37.73 5.48
N ALA A 10 7.08 38.71 4.61
CA ALA A 10 7.86 38.94 3.39
C ALA A 10 9.13 39.80 3.62
N GLY A 11 9.31 40.37 4.81
CA GLY A 11 10.47 41.19 5.15
C GLY A 11 11.70 40.36 5.55
N ASP A 12 12.82 41.05 5.73
CA ASP A 12 14.13 40.45 6.04
C ASP A 12 14.60 40.78 7.48
N HIS A 13 13.66 40.75 8.44
CA HIS A 13 13.94 41.10 9.83
C HIS A 13 14.03 39.85 10.71
N ALA A 14 14.79 39.90 11.81
CA ALA A 14 14.84 38.81 12.79
C ALA A 14 13.63 38.85 13.76
N ILE A 15 12.40 38.77 13.24
CA ILE A 15 11.16 38.86 14.03
C ILE A 15 10.62 37.46 14.35
N LYS A 16 10.22 37.23 15.60
CA LYS A 16 9.54 36.01 16.03
C LYS A 16 8.06 36.32 16.29
N VAL A 17 7.18 35.72 15.51
CA VAL A 17 5.73 35.90 15.58
C VAL A 17 5.11 34.67 16.22
N LEU A 18 4.53 34.83 17.40
CA LEU A 18 3.70 33.81 18.03
C LEU A 18 2.23 34.11 17.72
N PHE A 19 1.58 33.20 17.00
CA PHE A 19 0.18 33.26 16.63
C PHE A 19 -0.58 32.15 17.35
N ILE A 20 -1.32 32.53 18.40
CA ILE A 20 -2.12 31.60 19.21
C ILE A 20 -3.52 31.53 18.61
N VAL A 21 -3.95 30.32 18.27
CA VAL A 21 -5.30 30.03 17.77
C VAL A 21 -6.09 29.41 18.92
N GLU A 22 -7.10 30.13 19.41
CA GLU A 22 -7.90 29.73 20.57
C GLU A 22 -9.27 29.14 20.21
N ASN A 23 -9.82 29.54 19.05
CA ASN A 23 -11.16 29.14 18.65
C ASN A 23 -11.17 28.56 17.23
N THR A 24 -12.02 27.56 17.04
CA THR A 24 -12.31 26.91 15.76
C THR A 24 -13.82 26.75 15.63
N GLN A 25 -14.59 27.85 15.77
CA GLN A 25 -16.05 27.86 15.58
C GLN A 25 -16.41 27.83 14.08
N LEU A 26 -15.88 26.82 13.40
CA LEU A 26 -15.98 26.60 11.96
C LEU A 26 -17.43 26.35 11.52
N ALA A 27 -18.27 25.82 12.42
CA ALA A 27 -19.66 25.51 12.16
C ALA A 27 -20.57 26.75 12.09
N ASN A 28 -20.18 27.90 12.66
CA ASN A 28 -21.11 29.02 12.91
C ASN A 28 -21.20 30.07 11.79
N ALA A 29 -20.30 30.08 10.78
CA ALA A 29 -20.42 31.01 9.64
C ALA A 29 -19.77 30.48 8.34
N PRO A 30 -20.41 30.62 7.16
CA PRO A 30 -19.86 30.19 5.87
C PRO A 30 -18.68 31.04 5.36
N PHE A 31 -18.33 32.11 6.08
CA PHE A 31 -17.15 32.96 5.85
C PHE A 31 -16.45 33.26 7.18
N SER A 32 -16.31 32.27 8.06
CA SER A 32 -15.69 32.52 9.36
C SER A 32 -14.22 32.95 9.16
N PRO A 33 -13.77 34.04 9.82
CA PRO A 33 -12.36 34.44 9.84
C PRO A 33 -11.44 33.32 10.36
N ASP A 34 -12.01 32.27 10.98
CA ASP A 34 -11.34 31.08 11.47
C ASP A 34 -10.68 30.26 10.33
N TYR A 35 -11.24 30.23 9.11
CA TYR A 35 -10.58 29.54 7.99
C TYR A 35 -9.29 30.21 7.56
N ALA A 36 -9.29 31.54 7.47
CA ALA A 36 -8.09 32.31 7.16
C ALA A 36 -7.04 32.16 8.27
N THR A 37 -7.50 32.15 9.53
CA THR A 37 -6.68 31.89 10.71
C THR A 37 -5.98 30.53 10.61
N LEU A 38 -6.72 29.46 10.31
CA LEU A 38 -6.16 28.11 10.13
C LEU A 38 -5.30 27.95 8.87
N ALA A 39 -5.50 28.79 7.85
CA ALA A 39 -4.68 28.78 6.64
C ALA A 39 -3.38 29.60 6.76
N THR A 40 -3.24 30.42 7.80
CA THR A 40 -2.15 31.42 7.92
C THR A 40 -0.76 30.80 7.82
N ALA A 41 -0.50 29.70 8.54
CA ALA A 41 0.80 29.05 8.48
C ALA A 41 1.11 28.46 7.08
N LYS A 42 0.11 27.88 6.41
CA LYS A 42 0.29 27.36 5.05
C LYS A 42 0.56 28.47 4.03
N MET A 43 -0.14 29.60 4.15
CA MET A 43 0.12 30.77 3.33
C MET A 43 1.55 31.31 3.56
N ALA A 44 2.03 31.29 4.80
CA ALA A 44 3.40 31.68 5.13
C ALA A 44 4.45 30.75 4.49
N VAL A 45 4.19 29.44 4.43
CA VAL A 45 5.06 28.48 3.72
C VAL A 45 5.21 28.87 2.25
N GLN A 46 4.13 29.33 1.61
CA GLN A 46 4.13 29.71 0.20
C GLN A 46 4.99 30.95 -0.09
N LEU A 47 5.21 31.82 0.90
CA LEU A 47 6.11 32.97 0.76
C LEU A 47 7.59 32.56 0.70
N ASN A 48 7.94 31.37 1.20
CA ASN A 48 9.31 30.81 1.19
C ASN A 48 10.39 31.75 1.79
N SER A 49 10.00 32.69 2.64
CA SER A 49 10.88 33.71 3.25
C SER A 49 11.06 33.54 4.77
N ALA A 50 10.10 32.88 5.43
CA ALA A 50 10.07 32.73 6.88
C ALA A 50 10.14 31.27 7.30
N PHE A 51 10.76 31.02 8.45
CA PHE A 51 10.55 29.76 9.17
C PHE A 51 9.08 29.68 9.61
N VAL A 52 8.44 28.53 9.42
CA VAL A 52 7.05 28.32 9.84
C VAL A 52 6.97 27.04 10.66
N PHE A 53 6.32 27.12 11.81
CA PHE A 53 6.00 25.97 12.63
C PHE A 53 4.52 26.02 13.02
N GLN A 54 3.81 24.93 12.78
CA GLN A 54 2.44 24.74 13.23
C GLN A 54 2.34 23.51 14.12
N SER A 55 1.68 23.63 15.27
CA SER A 55 1.37 22.49 16.15
C SER A 55 0.25 22.78 17.12
N PRO A 56 -0.62 21.83 17.47
CA PRO A 56 -1.40 21.94 18.68
C PRO A 56 -0.49 21.97 19.91
N ALA A 57 -0.91 22.71 20.93
CA ALA A 57 -0.21 22.82 22.20
C ALA A 57 -0.05 21.46 22.91
N ALA A 58 -0.96 20.51 22.68
CA ALA A 58 -0.88 19.16 23.26
C ALA A 58 0.36 18.36 22.78
N ASN A 59 0.93 18.67 21.61
CA ASN A 59 2.15 18.00 21.13
C ASN A 59 3.41 18.66 21.70
N VAL A 60 3.59 18.54 23.03
CA VAL A 60 4.62 19.26 23.79
C VAL A 60 6.02 19.07 23.21
N ALA A 61 6.38 17.84 22.81
CA ALA A 61 7.69 17.56 22.24
C ALA A 61 7.89 18.26 20.88
N ALA A 62 6.88 18.26 19.99
CA ALA A 62 6.97 19.00 18.74
C ALA A 62 7.06 20.50 18.99
N VAL A 63 6.28 21.04 19.94
CA VAL A 63 6.27 22.46 20.31
C VAL A 63 7.64 22.92 20.80
N LEU A 64 8.26 22.19 21.73
CA LEU A 64 9.59 22.54 22.25
C LEU A 64 10.65 22.54 21.13
N ASN A 65 10.68 21.49 20.31
CA ASN A 65 11.62 21.40 19.17
C ASN A 65 11.37 22.49 18.11
N GLY A 66 10.10 22.83 17.87
CA GLY A 66 9.68 23.88 16.96
C GLY A 66 10.19 25.26 17.42
N PHE A 67 9.95 25.61 18.69
CA PHE A 67 10.46 26.83 19.30
C PHE A 67 11.98 26.91 19.28
N GLU A 68 12.67 25.83 19.64
CA GLU A 68 14.14 25.79 19.60
C GLU A 68 14.66 26.06 18.17
N SER A 69 14.08 25.39 17.17
CA SER A 69 14.49 25.56 15.77
C SER A 69 14.22 26.99 15.26
N GLY A 70 13.01 27.51 15.49
CA GLY A 70 12.59 28.80 14.97
C GLY A 70 13.23 30.00 15.68
N THR A 71 13.61 29.86 16.95
CA THR A 71 14.35 30.89 17.69
C THR A 71 15.79 31.00 17.20
N LYS A 72 16.42 29.88 16.82
CA LYS A 72 17.75 29.84 16.19
C LYS A 72 17.77 30.33 14.74
N TYR A 73 16.63 30.31 14.04
CA TYR A 73 16.53 30.82 12.67
C TYR A 73 16.89 32.33 12.62
N PRO A 74 17.78 32.80 11.73
CA PRO A 74 18.24 34.19 11.75
C PRO A 74 17.20 35.20 11.25
N GLY A 75 16.21 34.77 10.47
CA GLY A 75 15.16 35.64 9.92
C GLY A 75 13.84 35.55 10.68
N ILE A 76 12.75 35.78 9.94
CA ILE A 76 11.39 35.73 10.48
C ILE A 76 10.98 34.30 10.80
N ALA A 77 10.40 34.08 11.98
CA ALA A 77 9.79 32.81 12.36
C ALA A 77 8.34 33.01 12.77
N LEU A 78 7.43 32.26 12.17
CA LEU A 78 6.02 32.16 12.53
C LEU A 78 5.78 30.87 13.31
N PHE A 79 5.28 31.00 14.54
CA PHE A 79 4.81 29.89 15.37
C PHE A 79 3.28 29.97 15.45
N SER A 80 2.59 29.07 14.77
CA SER A 80 1.13 28.93 14.79
C SER A 80 0.75 27.83 15.77
N ILE A 81 0.23 28.18 16.95
CA ILE A 81 -0.04 27.22 18.03
C ILE A 81 -1.53 27.16 18.31
N PHE A 82 -2.12 25.97 18.23
CA PHE A 82 -3.52 25.76 18.62
C PHE A 82 -3.63 25.43 20.11
N ALA A 83 -4.15 26.38 20.88
CA ALA A 83 -4.31 26.32 22.31
C ALA A 83 -5.74 26.75 22.67
N PRO A 84 -6.72 25.83 22.64
CA PRO A 84 -8.11 26.18 22.91
C PRO A 84 -8.30 26.61 24.36
N THR A 85 -9.24 27.53 24.60
CA THR A 85 -9.60 27.96 25.96
C THR A 85 -10.58 26.98 26.61
N GLU A 86 -10.42 26.72 27.90
CA GLU A 86 -11.34 25.90 28.68
C GLU A 86 -12.73 26.55 28.74
N THR A 87 -13.78 25.75 28.51
CA THR A 87 -15.18 26.14 28.75
C THR A 87 -15.89 24.98 29.42
N ALA A 88 -16.84 25.27 30.32
CA ALA A 88 -17.48 24.25 31.16
C ALA A 88 -18.29 23.20 30.36
N GLU A 89 -18.71 23.53 29.14
CA GLU A 89 -19.56 22.71 28.27
C GLU A 89 -18.78 21.91 27.22
N GLN A 90 -17.45 22.00 27.22
CA GLN A 90 -16.58 21.37 26.21
C GLN A 90 -15.57 20.43 26.88
N LEU A 91 -15.02 19.52 26.07
CA LEU A 91 -13.92 18.67 26.51
C LEU A 91 -12.71 19.50 26.98
N PRO A 92 -11.90 18.99 27.93
CA PRO A 92 -10.68 19.64 28.38
C PRO A 92 -9.82 20.17 27.21
N ALA A 93 -9.26 21.37 27.36
CA ALA A 93 -8.50 22.04 26.30
C ALA A 93 -7.36 21.19 25.77
N TYR A 94 -6.69 20.42 26.64
CA TYR A 94 -5.65 19.48 26.23
C TYR A 94 -6.17 18.43 25.23
N LEU A 95 -7.32 17.81 25.51
CA LEU A 95 -7.90 16.79 24.64
C LEU A 95 -8.38 17.38 23.31
N ARG A 96 -8.99 18.56 23.33
CA ARG A 96 -9.34 19.28 22.08
C ARG A 96 -8.09 19.66 21.28
N SER A 97 -7.03 20.11 21.95
CA SER A 97 -5.76 20.41 21.28
C SER A 97 -5.18 19.16 20.60
N ALA A 98 -5.16 18.01 21.29
CA ALA A 98 -4.69 16.75 20.71
C ALA A 98 -5.54 16.31 19.51
N ALA A 99 -6.88 16.32 19.66
CA ALA A 99 -7.82 15.92 18.63
C ALA A 99 -7.70 16.74 17.34
N ALA A 100 -7.29 18.01 17.42
CA ALA A 100 -7.14 18.86 16.24
C ALA A 100 -6.09 18.37 15.23
N ALA A 101 -5.02 17.70 15.69
CA ALA A 101 -4.03 17.09 14.79
C ALA A 101 -4.56 15.81 14.13
N GLU A 102 -5.27 14.98 14.90
CA GLU A 102 -5.89 13.74 14.40
C GLU A 102 -6.96 14.04 13.35
N ALA A 103 -7.79 15.05 13.60
CA ALA A 103 -8.85 15.53 12.70
C ALA A 103 -8.36 16.36 11.50
N ARG A 104 -7.04 16.51 11.32
CA ARG A 104 -6.41 17.32 10.25
C ARG A 104 -6.82 18.80 10.22
N ILE A 105 -7.42 19.31 11.29
CA ILE A 105 -7.78 20.72 11.43
C ILE A 105 -6.53 21.56 11.69
N PHE A 106 -5.66 21.04 12.55
CA PHE A 106 -4.41 21.70 12.93
C PHE A 106 -3.23 20.71 12.90
N PRO A 107 -2.84 20.23 11.70
CA PRO A 107 -1.74 19.29 11.57
C PRO A 107 -0.42 19.92 12.01
N VAL A 108 0.51 19.08 12.44
CA VAL A 108 1.86 19.47 12.87
C VAL A 108 2.80 19.46 11.67
N PHE A 109 3.37 20.60 11.34
CA PHE A 109 4.40 20.70 10.31
C PHE A 109 5.43 21.78 10.63
N ARG A 110 6.59 21.65 10.00
CA ARG A 110 7.69 22.61 10.08
C ARG A 110 8.20 22.90 8.67
N PHE A 111 8.49 24.17 8.42
CA PHE A 111 9.12 24.65 7.21
C PHE A 111 10.29 25.56 7.57
N ASN A 112 11.47 25.29 7.02
CA ASN A 112 12.64 26.12 7.20
C ASN A 112 13.29 26.36 5.83
N PRO A 113 13.15 27.57 5.26
CA PRO A 113 13.66 27.86 3.91
C PRO A 113 15.19 27.89 3.83
N ALA A 114 15.90 27.94 4.98
CA ALA A 114 17.36 27.89 5.03
C ALA A 114 17.92 26.45 5.02
N LEU A 115 17.08 25.42 5.01
CA LEU A 115 17.53 24.02 4.93
C LEU A 115 17.60 23.56 3.47
N GLY A 116 18.82 23.34 2.98
CA GLY A 116 19.05 22.75 1.66
C GLY A 116 18.37 23.50 0.51
N ASP A 117 18.33 22.87 -0.65
CA ASP A 117 17.71 23.46 -1.86
C ASP A 117 16.35 22.83 -2.15
N SER A 118 16.18 21.55 -1.82
CA SER A 118 14.98 20.79 -2.16
C SER A 118 13.84 20.99 -1.15
N TRP A 119 12.61 20.77 -1.61
CA TRP A 119 11.44 20.83 -0.75
C TRP A 119 11.48 19.80 0.39
N ARG A 120 12.05 18.62 0.13
CA ARG A 120 12.23 17.53 1.10
C ARG A 120 13.08 17.95 2.30
N GLU A 121 14.07 18.81 2.10
CA GLU A 121 14.94 19.31 3.17
C GLU A 121 14.26 20.43 3.97
N LYS A 122 13.43 21.23 3.29
CA LYS A 122 12.78 22.42 3.86
C LYS A 122 11.54 22.08 4.68
N PHE A 123 10.78 21.05 4.30
CA PHE A 123 9.44 20.78 4.83
C PHE A 123 9.35 19.43 5.57
N GLU A 124 8.79 19.44 6.78
CA GLU A 124 8.61 18.25 7.62
C GLU A 124 7.16 18.13 8.11
N LEU A 125 6.57 16.93 7.92
CA LEU A 125 5.19 16.58 8.32
C LEU A 125 5.12 15.42 9.34
N THR A 126 6.25 14.84 9.70
CA THR A 126 6.35 13.53 10.42
C THR A 126 5.77 13.53 11.82
N LYS A 127 5.52 14.70 12.40
CA LYS A 127 5.02 14.85 13.78
C LYS A 127 3.49 14.84 13.89
N THR A 128 2.77 14.75 12.76
CA THR A 128 1.33 14.53 12.77
C THR A 128 1.03 13.02 12.92
N PRO A 129 0.16 12.59 13.84
CA PRO A 129 -0.19 11.18 13.99
C PRO A 129 -0.79 10.57 12.72
N GLN A 130 -0.34 9.35 12.38
CA GLN A 130 -0.77 8.60 11.18
C GLN A 130 -0.72 9.47 9.92
N ASN A 131 0.42 10.14 9.68
CA ASN A 131 0.56 11.16 8.65
C ASN A 131 0.43 10.65 7.20
N GLU A 132 0.48 9.34 6.98
CA GLU A 132 0.25 8.72 5.68
C GLU A 132 -1.25 8.55 5.39
N ASN A 133 -2.06 8.43 6.44
CA ASN A 133 -3.50 8.24 6.32
C ASN A 133 -4.21 9.56 6.06
N ARG A 134 -5.29 9.48 5.26
CA ARG A 134 -6.19 10.61 5.02
C ARG A 134 -6.80 11.13 6.33
N TRP A 135 -7.20 10.22 7.20
CA TRP A 135 -7.72 10.48 8.54
C TRP A 135 -6.99 9.59 9.55
N ALA A 136 -6.83 10.05 10.79
CA ALA A 136 -6.35 9.16 11.85
C ALA A 136 -7.42 8.09 12.15
N VAL A 137 -7.03 6.84 12.30
CA VAL A 137 -7.93 5.72 12.58
C VAL A 137 -7.67 5.20 13.98
N SER A 138 -8.73 5.00 14.75
CA SER A 138 -8.65 4.48 16.11
C SER A 138 -9.73 3.43 16.34
N ALA A 139 -9.39 2.38 17.08
CA ALA A 139 -10.36 1.37 17.50
C ALA A 139 -11.28 1.95 18.59
N ILE A 140 -12.59 1.78 18.41
CA ILE A 140 -13.59 2.06 19.43
C ILE A 140 -14.29 0.77 19.84
N SER A 141 -14.64 0.67 21.12
CA SER A 141 -15.42 -0.46 21.65
C SER A 141 -16.89 -0.07 21.82
N TYR A 142 -17.78 -0.98 21.44
CA TYR A 142 -19.22 -0.81 21.59
C TYR A 142 -19.89 -2.15 21.92
N ARG A 143 -21.17 -2.12 22.29
CA ARG A 143 -22.00 -3.29 22.56
C ARG A 143 -22.96 -3.51 21.40
N ASP A 144 -23.02 -4.74 20.91
CA ASP A 144 -23.98 -5.14 19.88
C ASP A 144 -25.39 -5.39 20.46
N ALA A 145 -26.34 -5.75 19.59
CA ALA A 145 -27.71 -6.06 19.99
C ALA A 145 -27.85 -7.25 20.96
N SER A 146 -26.79 -8.07 21.11
CA SER A 146 -26.72 -9.20 22.04
C SER A 146 -25.95 -8.85 23.33
N ASP A 147 -25.67 -7.57 23.59
CA ASP A 147 -24.88 -7.06 24.72
C ASP A 147 -23.43 -7.58 24.74
N LYS A 148 -22.90 -8.03 23.59
CA LYS A 148 -21.51 -8.45 23.47
C LYS A 148 -20.63 -7.28 23.07
N SER A 149 -19.45 -7.20 23.70
CA SER A 149 -18.44 -6.21 23.34
C SER A 149 -17.90 -6.52 21.95
N GLN A 150 -17.96 -5.52 21.08
CA GLN A 150 -17.39 -5.48 19.75
C GLN A 150 -16.38 -4.34 19.67
N SER A 151 -15.49 -4.42 18.69
CA SER A 151 -14.53 -3.37 18.38
C SER A 151 -14.58 -3.08 16.89
N THR A 152 -14.56 -1.81 16.51
CA THR A 152 -14.46 -1.37 15.11
C THR A 152 -13.43 -0.25 15.00
N GLU A 153 -12.71 -0.24 13.89
CA GLU A 153 -11.82 0.87 13.55
C GLU A 153 -12.65 2.02 12.95
N LEU A 154 -12.46 3.23 13.45
CA LEU A 154 -13.12 4.42 12.92
C LEU A 154 -12.13 5.52 12.55
N PRO A 155 -12.30 6.15 11.38
CA PRO A 155 -11.58 7.36 11.05
C PRO A 155 -12.12 8.55 11.86
N PHE A 156 -11.20 9.33 12.44
CA PHE A 156 -11.50 10.57 13.13
C PHE A 156 -11.36 11.75 12.16
N THR A 157 -12.49 12.25 11.68
CA THR A 157 -12.57 13.31 10.67
C THR A 157 -12.70 14.69 11.31
N ALA A 158 -12.60 15.74 10.49
CA ALA A 158 -12.89 17.10 10.95
C ALA A 158 -14.34 17.28 11.42
N THR A 159 -15.29 16.48 10.93
CA THR A 159 -16.67 16.51 11.43
C THR A 159 -16.72 15.98 12.86
N ASP A 160 -16.04 14.87 13.16
CA ASP A 160 -15.98 14.30 14.52
C ASP A 160 -15.46 15.33 15.53
N PHE A 161 -14.41 16.06 15.16
CA PHE A 161 -13.88 17.15 15.98
C PHE A 161 -14.91 18.26 16.23
N MET A 162 -15.69 18.64 15.21
CA MET A 162 -16.70 19.71 15.37
C MET A 162 -17.86 19.27 16.26
N LEU A 163 -18.16 17.97 16.28
CA LEU A 163 -19.19 17.40 17.15
C LEU A 163 -18.75 17.26 18.61
N MET A 164 -17.46 17.48 18.91
CA MET A 164 -17.00 17.64 20.30
C MET A 164 -17.56 18.92 20.95
N ASP A 165 -18.05 19.88 20.16
CA ASP A 165 -18.79 21.04 20.64
C ASP A 165 -20.29 20.68 20.70
N SER A 166 -20.83 20.63 21.91
CA SER A 166 -22.22 20.23 22.19
C SER A 166 -23.25 21.07 21.43
N GLN A 167 -22.91 22.32 21.10
CA GLN A 167 -23.74 23.22 20.29
C GLN A 167 -23.97 22.71 18.86
N ASN A 168 -23.03 21.93 18.32
CA ASN A 168 -23.15 21.32 16.98
C ASN A 168 -23.95 20.01 17.02
N GLY A 169 -24.08 19.37 18.19
CA GLY A 169 -24.80 18.11 18.36
C GLY A 169 -26.31 18.21 18.06
N ALA A 170 -26.93 19.38 18.26
CA ALA A 170 -28.36 19.59 17.99
C ALA A 170 -28.74 19.48 16.50
N GLN A 171 -27.76 19.54 15.59
CA GLN A 171 -27.98 19.52 14.15
C GLN A 171 -27.80 18.10 13.55
N LEU A 172 -27.53 17.11 14.39
CA LEU A 172 -27.33 15.72 14.00
C LEU A 172 -28.66 15.00 13.81
N LEU A 173 -28.75 14.17 12.76
CA LEU A 173 -29.89 13.29 12.54
C LEU A 173 -29.51 11.85 12.89
N PRO A 174 -29.92 11.33 14.07
CA PRO A 174 -29.62 9.96 14.48
C PRO A 174 -30.40 8.95 13.64
N VAL A 175 -29.73 7.86 13.28
CA VAL A 175 -30.27 6.73 12.50
C VAL A 175 -30.15 5.46 13.35
N PRO A 176 -31.25 4.97 13.94
CA PRO A 176 -31.20 3.82 14.83
C PRO A 176 -30.78 2.54 14.06
N PRO A 177 -30.16 1.55 14.74
CA PRO A 177 -29.70 0.30 14.12
C PRO A 177 -30.75 -0.43 13.28
N GLY A 178 -32.03 -0.38 13.70
CA GLY A 178 -33.13 -1.06 13.01
C GLY A 178 -33.54 -0.47 11.65
N VAL A 179 -33.00 0.69 11.25
CA VAL A 179 -33.32 1.35 9.96
C VAL A 179 -32.08 1.65 9.12
N TRP A 180 -30.97 0.98 9.40
CA TRP A 180 -29.75 1.10 8.61
C TRP A 180 -30.00 0.62 7.17
N ALA A 181 -29.94 1.54 6.23
CA ALA A 181 -30.24 1.31 4.82
C ALA A 181 -28.97 1.33 3.95
N GLU A 182 -29.07 0.76 2.75
CA GLU A 182 -27.97 0.65 1.78
C GLU A 182 -27.55 1.99 1.16
N ASN A 183 -28.40 3.02 1.28
CA ASN A 183 -28.15 4.38 0.80
C ASN A 183 -27.26 5.20 1.74
N LEU A 184 -26.75 4.61 2.82
CA LEU A 184 -25.80 5.22 3.74
C LEU A 184 -24.36 4.85 3.36
N LEU A 185 -23.44 5.80 3.48
CA LEU A 185 -22.00 5.59 3.26
C LEU A 185 -21.19 6.20 4.41
N PRO A 186 -20.16 5.51 4.94
CA PRO A 186 -19.26 6.12 5.93
C PRO A 186 -18.72 7.46 5.43
N LEU A 187 -18.62 8.45 6.33
CA LEU A 187 -18.25 9.81 5.94
C LEU A 187 -16.89 9.87 5.24
N ASP A 188 -15.90 9.12 5.70
CA ASP A 188 -14.56 9.07 5.09
C ASP A 188 -14.60 8.55 3.65
N GLU A 189 -15.40 7.49 3.40
CA GLU A 189 -15.63 6.94 2.08
C GLU A 189 -16.36 7.94 1.18
N PHE A 190 -17.38 8.62 1.71
CA PHE A 190 -18.08 9.69 0.99
C PHE A 190 -17.11 10.82 0.61
N LEU A 191 -16.26 11.26 1.54
CA LEU A 191 -15.25 12.29 1.30
C LEU A 191 -14.19 11.85 0.28
N SER A 192 -13.95 10.54 0.12
CA SER A 192 -13.06 9.99 -0.90
C SER A 192 -13.60 10.02 -2.32
N GLY A 193 -14.88 10.33 -2.51
CA GLY A 193 -15.53 10.39 -3.82
C GLY A 193 -16.04 9.03 -4.31
N LYS A 194 -16.12 8.01 -3.45
CA LYS A 194 -16.66 6.69 -3.78
C LYS A 194 -18.12 6.73 -4.22
N SER A 195 -18.92 7.69 -3.75
CA SER A 195 -20.30 7.90 -4.19
C SER A 195 -20.77 9.32 -3.93
N THR A 196 -21.59 9.85 -4.85
CA THR A 196 -22.32 11.12 -4.69
C THR A 196 -23.80 10.94 -4.38
N ASP A 197 -24.32 9.72 -4.54
CA ASP A 197 -25.76 9.42 -4.52
C ASP A 197 -26.21 8.85 -3.17
N LYS A 198 -25.25 8.58 -2.27
CA LYS A 198 -25.48 8.09 -0.91
C LYS A 198 -25.39 9.23 0.12
N LEU A 199 -26.04 9.04 1.26
CA LEU A 199 -25.97 9.97 2.38
C LEU A 199 -24.78 9.60 3.29
N PRO A 200 -23.91 10.58 3.64
CA PRO A 200 -22.81 10.33 4.56
C PRO A 200 -23.33 10.12 5.98
N TYR A 201 -22.69 9.22 6.73
CA TYR A 201 -22.93 9.05 8.17
C TYR A 201 -21.63 8.93 8.95
N LEU A 202 -21.72 9.29 10.22
CA LEU A 202 -20.72 9.04 11.26
C LEU A 202 -21.21 7.93 12.19
N GLN A 203 -20.26 7.24 12.80
CA GLN A 203 -20.54 6.26 13.85
C GLN A 203 -20.22 6.89 15.21
N MET A 204 -21.18 6.84 16.12
CA MET A 204 -21.04 7.39 17.47
C MET A 204 -21.45 6.34 18.49
N VAL A 205 -20.78 6.32 19.63
CA VAL A 205 -21.12 5.46 20.76
C VAL A 205 -21.80 6.30 21.82
N ASP A 206 -22.97 5.87 22.29
CA ASP A 206 -23.71 6.56 23.34
C ASP A 206 -23.24 6.17 24.76
N GLU A 207 -23.87 6.76 25.78
CA GLU A 207 -23.57 6.49 27.19
C GLU A 207 -23.82 5.02 27.60
N ASN A 208 -24.66 4.29 26.85
CA ASN A 208 -24.95 2.87 27.07
C ASN A 208 -23.98 1.95 26.30
N SER A 209 -22.92 2.52 25.70
CA SER A 209 -21.99 1.83 24.81
C SER A 209 -22.65 1.27 23.54
N GLN A 210 -23.80 1.79 23.11
CA GLN A 210 -24.46 1.36 21.87
C GLN A 210 -23.96 2.17 20.69
N LEU A 211 -23.82 1.50 19.54
CA LEU A 211 -23.38 2.12 18.29
C LEU A 211 -24.56 2.73 17.53
N TRP A 212 -24.43 4.01 17.22
CA TRP A 212 -25.38 4.78 16.44
C TRP A 212 -24.75 5.21 15.12
N ARG A 213 -25.58 5.27 14.06
CA ARG A 213 -25.23 6.02 12.85
C ARG A 213 -25.87 7.39 12.95
N VAL A 214 -25.14 8.42 12.54
CA VAL A 214 -25.61 9.79 12.64
C VAL A 214 -25.29 10.52 11.35
N ILE A 215 -26.29 11.15 10.74
CA ILE A 215 -26.11 11.94 9.52
C ILE A 215 -25.70 13.36 9.94
N PRO A 216 -24.50 13.83 9.55
CA PRO A 216 -24.06 15.18 9.85
C PRO A 216 -24.71 16.20 8.89
N PRO A 217 -24.82 17.49 9.29
CA PRO A 217 -25.21 18.56 8.38
C PRO A 217 -24.29 18.63 7.14
N ALA A 218 -24.87 18.86 5.97
CA ALA A 218 -24.12 18.99 4.71
C ALA A 218 -22.98 20.03 4.80
N LYS A 219 -23.19 21.11 5.58
CA LYS A 219 -22.15 22.10 5.85
C LYS A 219 -20.91 21.46 6.45
N LEU A 220 -21.03 20.67 7.52
CA LEU A 220 -19.87 20.04 8.18
C LEU A 220 -19.15 19.06 7.25
N VAL A 221 -19.88 18.37 6.37
CA VAL A 221 -19.31 17.50 5.34
C VAL A 221 -18.42 18.29 4.37
N GLU A 222 -18.87 19.46 3.90
CA GLU A 222 -18.05 20.33 3.05
C GLU A 222 -16.81 20.86 3.79
N ILE A 223 -16.96 21.19 5.07
CA ILE A 223 -15.81 21.59 5.90
C ILE A 223 -14.79 20.46 5.98
N ALA A 224 -15.23 19.23 6.27
CA ALA A 224 -14.35 18.07 6.35
C ALA A 224 -13.67 17.76 5.00
N ARG A 225 -14.38 17.93 3.88
CA ARG A 225 -13.79 17.84 2.54
C ARG A 225 -12.65 18.83 2.35
N ASN A 226 -12.84 20.08 2.76
CA ASN A 226 -11.80 21.11 2.67
C ASN A 226 -10.57 20.75 3.53
N PHE A 227 -10.75 20.23 4.74
CA PHE A 227 -9.63 19.78 5.55
C PHE A 227 -8.92 18.57 4.94
N ALA A 228 -9.66 17.62 4.36
CA ALA A 228 -9.07 16.48 3.66
C ALA A 228 -8.21 16.92 2.45
N ASN A 229 -8.71 17.87 1.66
CA ASN A 229 -7.99 18.40 0.50
C ASN A 229 -6.73 19.16 0.93
N ASN A 230 -6.83 19.96 1.99
CA ASN A 230 -5.69 20.66 2.57
C ASN A 230 -4.66 19.70 3.15
N TRP A 231 -5.11 18.62 3.78
CA TRP A 231 -4.23 17.59 4.31
C TRP A 231 -3.48 16.89 3.17
N ARG A 232 -4.16 16.55 2.08
CA ARG A 232 -3.55 15.97 0.89
C ARG A 232 -2.47 16.87 0.30
N LEU A 233 -2.70 18.18 0.23
CA LEU A 233 -1.69 19.16 -0.19
C LEU A 233 -0.44 19.12 0.72
N LEU A 234 -0.63 19.08 2.03
CA LEU A 234 0.49 18.99 2.98
C LEU A 234 1.24 17.65 2.84
N GLN A 235 0.53 16.54 2.60
CA GLN A 235 1.17 15.25 2.31
C GLN A 235 2.06 15.33 1.07
N GLU A 236 1.60 15.97 -0.01
CA GLU A 236 2.43 16.15 -1.21
C GLU A 236 3.66 17.02 -0.94
N PHE A 237 3.52 18.07 -0.12
CA PHE A 237 4.65 18.84 0.40
C PHE A 237 5.58 17.99 1.27
N GLY A 238 5.04 17.06 2.06
CA GLY A 238 5.82 16.10 2.84
C GLY A 238 6.47 14.99 2.02
N GLY A 239 6.24 14.95 0.70
CA GLY A 239 6.70 13.85 -0.17
C GLY A 239 5.92 12.54 0.02
N ILE A 240 4.82 12.56 0.77
CA ILE A 240 3.95 11.42 1.02
C ILE A 240 3.03 11.25 -0.20
N GLU A 241 3.10 10.07 -0.82
CA GLU A 241 2.22 9.73 -1.95
C GLU A 241 2.32 10.76 -3.10
N ASN A 242 3.50 11.37 -3.32
CA ASN A 242 3.66 12.51 -4.23
C ASN A 242 3.23 12.17 -5.67
N SER A 243 2.32 12.99 -6.22
CA SER A 243 1.68 12.77 -7.52
C SER A 243 2.67 12.78 -8.70
N HIS A 244 3.62 13.72 -8.70
CA HIS A 244 4.67 13.80 -9.73
C HIS A 244 5.61 12.60 -9.68
N ALA A 245 6.02 12.17 -8.49
CA ALA A 245 6.88 10.99 -8.32
C ALA A 245 6.16 9.72 -8.82
N LYS A 246 4.88 9.54 -8.47
CA LYS A 246 4.07 8.42 -8.95
C LYS A 246 3.90 8.42 -10.47
N HIS A 247 3.64 9.60 -11.06
CA HIS A 247 3.49 9.74 -12.50
C HIS A 247 4.79 9.38 -13.23
N LEU A 248 5.93 9.88 -12.76
CA LEU A 248 7.24 9.55 -13.35
C LEU A 248 7.53 8.05 -13.24
N LEU A 249 7.31 7.47 -12.06
CA LEU A 249 7.48 6.03 -11.84
C LEU A 249 6.55 5.19 -12.73
N ALA A 250 5.31 5.64 -12.95
CA ALA A 250 4.39 4.96 -13.85
C ALA A 250 4.84 5.02 -15.32
N GLN A 251 5.38 6.17 -15.75
CA GLN A 251 5.95 6.31 -17.10
C GLN A 251 7.16 5.40 -17.31
N GLU A 252 8.08 5.38 -16.35
CA GLU A 252 9.27 4.51 -16.40
C GLU A 252 8.86 3.03 -16.43
N LYS A 253 7.92 2.63 -15.56
CA LYS A 253 7.38 1.26 -15.57
C LYS A 253 6.73 0.90 -16.91
N ALA A 254 6.03 1.84 -17.56
CA ALA A 254 5.42 1.62 -18.86
C ALA A 254 6.48 1.49 -19.97
N ALA A 255 7.51 2.33 -19.96
CA ALA A 255 8.62 2.26 -20.92
C ALA A 255 9.37 0.93 -20.82
N VAL A 256 9.75 0.53 -19.60
CA VAL A 256 10.41 -0.75 -19.33
C VAL A 256 9.54 -1.93 -19.77
N ARG A 257 8.22 -1.88 -19.51
CA ARG A 257 7.30 -2.93 -19.96
C ARG A 257 7.25 -3.03 -21.48
N ALA A 258 7.21 -1.90 -22.19
CA ALA A 258 7.21 -1.86 -23.65
C ALA A 258 8.51 -2.43 -24.23
N GLU A 259 9.66 -2.12 -23.63
CA GLU A 259 10.96 -2.68 -24.03
C GLU A 259 11.00 -4.21 -23.86
N PHE A 260 10.52 -4.73 -22.73
CA PHE A 260 10.44 -6.17 -22.51
C PHE A 260 9.47 -6.86 -23.48
N GLU A 261 8.29 -6.27 -23.72
CA GLU A 261 7.33 -6.79 -24.70
C GLU A 261 7.93 -6.83 -26.10
N GLN A 262 8.70 -5.80 -26.49
CA GLN A 262 9.42 -5.77 -27.75
C GLN A 262 10.50 -6.85 -27.83
N GLN A 263 11.32 -7.03 -26.79
CA GLN A 263 12.32 -8.10 -26.75
C GLN A 263 11.69 -9.50 -26.85
N ILE A 264 10.56 -9.72 -26.18
CA ILE A 264 9.81 -10.98 -26.27
C ILE A 264 9.28 -11.17 -27.70
N ALA A 265 8.74 -10.13 -28.33
CA ALA A 265 8.26 -10.19 -29.71
C ALA A 265 9.40 -10.50 -30.68
N ASP A 266 10.55 -9.83 -30.54
CA ASP A 266 11.73 -10.03 -31.38
C ASP A 266 12.30 -11.45 -31.20
N LEU A 267 12.38 -11.95 -29.96
CA LEU A 267 12.82 -13.32 -29.68
C LEU A 267 11.86 -14.36 -30.26
N LYS A 268 10.54 -14.14 -30.16
CA LYS A 268 9.55 -15.03 -30.77
C LYS A 268 9.67 -15.05 -32.29
N ALA A 269 9.81 -13.88 -32.92
CA ALA A 269 9.98 -13.77 -34.37
C ALA A 269 11.28 -14.43 -34.85
N ALA A 270 12.37 -14.25 -34.10
CA ALA A 270 13.65 -14.91 -34.38
C ALA A 270 13.54 -16.44 -34.25
N HIS A 271 12.88 -16.93 -33.19
CA HIS A 271 12.69 -18.35 -32.97
C HIS A 271 11.78 -18.99 -34.03
N GLU A 272 10.72 -18.30 -34.47
CA GLU A 272 9.85 -18.75 -35.56
C GLU A 272 10.60 -18.82 -36.90
N THR A 273 11.48 -17.84 -37.15
CA THR A 273 12.38 -17.86 -38.32
C THR A 273 13.38 -19.02 -38.25
N GLU A 274 13.86 -19.38 -37.06
CA GLU A 274 14.77 -20.51 -36.85
C GLU A 274 14.05 -21.86 -37.03
N ILE A 275 12.84 -22.00 -36.49
CA ILE A 275 12.01 -23.19 -36.67
C ILE A 275 11.69 -23.40 -38.15
N SER A 276 11.29 -22.37 -38.88
CA SER A 276 10.97 -22.49 -40.31
C SER A 276 12.18 -22.94 -41.13
N LYS A 277 13.35 -22.32 -40.92
CA LYS A 277 14.61 -22.73 -41.57
C LYS A 277 14.96 -24.19 -41.26
N ASN A 278 14.92 -24.58 -39.99
CA ASN A 278 15.21 -25.96 -39.58
C ASN A 278 14.22 -26.96 -40.20
N THR A 279 12.95 -26.57 -40.33
CA THR A 279 11.91 -27.40 -40.96
C THR A 279 12.15 -27.56 -42.47
N ASP A 280 12.55 -26.49 -43.16
CA ASP A 280 12.91 -26.52 -44.57
C ASP A 280 14.15 -27.38 -44.84
N GLU A 281 15.19 -27.24 -44.00
CA GLU A 281 16.41 -28.06 -44.07
C GLU A 281 16.12 -29.54 -43.83
N LEU A 282 15.33 -29.86 -42.79
CA LEU A 282 14.90 -31.22 -42.50
C LEU A 282 14.09 -31.81 -43.65
N SER A 283 13.19 -31.04 -44.25
CA SER A 283 12.40 -31.46 -45.41
C SER A 283 13.28 -31.79 -46.62
N ARG A 284 14.31 -30.97 -46.89
CA ARG A 284 15.28 -31.23 -47.97
C ARG A 284 16.12 -32.49 -47.69
N ASP A 285 16.59 -32.69 -46.47
CA ASP A 285 17.36 -33.89 -46.10
C ASP A 285 16.50 -35.16 -46.26
N ILE A 286 15.25 -35.15 -45.79
CA ILE A 286 14.31 -36.28 -45.96
C ILE A 286 14.12 -36.62 -47.44
N ILE A 287 13.84 -35.62 -48.29
CA ILE A 287 13.66 -35.83 -49.74
C ILE A 287 14.93 -36.41 -50.37
N SER A 288 16.11 -35.91 -49.99
CA SER A 288 17.39 -36.39 -50.52
C SER A 288 17.67 -37.86 -50.16
N ARG A 289 17.32 -38.29 -48.95
CA ARG A 289 17.49 -39.68 -48.50
C ARG A 289 16.51 -40.63 -49.15
N ILE A 290 15.26 -40.19 -49.37
CA ILE A 290 14.27 -40.97 -50.12
C ILE A 290 14.74 -41.16 -51.57
N ALA A 291 15.22 -40.10 -52.22
CA ALA A 291 15.76 -40.18 -53.58
C ALA A 291 17.01 -41.07 -53.67
N ALA A 292 17.92 -40.98 -52.70
CA ALA A 292 19.09 -41.87 -52.62
C ALA A 292 18.71 -43.34 -52.40
N GLY A 293 17.66 -43.60 -51.61
CA GLY A 293 17.09 -44.94 -51.43
C GLY A 293 16.52 -45.50 -52.73
N MET A 294 15.77 -44.68 -53.49
CA MET A 294 15.18 -45.05 -54.78
C MET A 294 16.21 -45.24 -55.90
N LEU A 295 17.32 -44.49 -55.89
CA LEU A 295 18.41 -44.66 -56.86
C LEU A 295 19.33 -45.87 -56.55
N SER A 296 19.14 -46.53 -55.40
CA SER A 296 19.88 -47.75 -55.02
C SER A 296 19.16 -49.06 -55.35
N GLU A 297 18.02 -49.02 -56.05
CA GLU A 297 17.35 -50.22 -56.57
C GLU A 297 18.02 -50.71 -57.86
N GLY A 298 19.19 -51.31 -57.68
CA GLY A 298 19.99 -51.87 -58.75
C GLY A 298 21.09 -52.83 -58.33
N MET A 299 21.02 -53.45 -57.15
CA MET A 299 21.67 -54.75 -56.89
C MET A 299 21.29 -55.23 -55.49
N GLY A 300 20.70 -56.43 -55.41
CA GLY A 300 20.41 -57.07 -54.14
C GLY A 300 21.69 -57.33 -53.36
N ASN A 301 21.71 -56.96 -52.08
CA ASN A 301 22.04 -57.90 -51.04
C ASN A 301 21.58 -57.39 -49.67
N ALA A 302 21.31 -58.34 -48.80
CA ALA A 302 20.93 -58.16 -47.41
C ALA A 302 21.82 -57.14 -46.66
N ILE A 303 21.20 -56.37 -45.76
CA ILE A 303 21.91 -55.71 -44.65
C ILE A 303 21.23 -56.12 -43.34
N PRO A 304 22.02 -56.42 -42.29
CA PRO A 304 21.57 -57.10 -41.08
C PRO A 304 20.84 -56.15 -40.12
N ALA A 305 20.18 -56.76 -39.14
CA ALA A 305 19.59 -56.06 -38.02
C ALA A 305 20.64 -55.40 -37.11
N MET A 306 20.27 -54.19 -36.63
CA MET A 306 20.74 -53.44 -35.44
C MET A 306 21.99 -52.56 -35.57
N PRO A 307 22.16 -51.48 -34.75
CA PRO A 307 21.33 -51.02 -33.62
C PRO A 307 20.77 -49.59 -33.80
N VAL A 308 19.69 -49.28 -33.07
CA VAL A 308 19.27 -47.90 -32.82
C VAL A 308 20.37 -47.23 -31.98
N GLN A 309 21.26 -46.47 -32.61
CA GLN A 309 22.05 -45.48 -31.89
C GLN A 309 21.14 -44.30 -31.55
N LYS A 310 20.79 -44.23 -30.27
CA LYS A 310 20.31 -43.02 -29.60
C LYS A 310 21.26 -41.87 -30.01
N PRO A 311 20.76 -40.72 -30.52
CA PRO A 311 21.64 -39.60 -30.82
C PRO A 311 22.43 -39.22 -29.57
N ALA A 312 23.76 -39.34 -29.68
CA ALA A 312 24.68 -38.75 -28.73
C ALA A 312 24.49 -37.24 -28.75
N ALA A 313 24.54 -36.66 -27.56
CA ALA A 313 24.49 -35.23 -27.33
C ALA A 313 25.41 -34.45 -28.28
N ALA A 314 24.85 -33.43 -28.94
CA ALA A 314 25.66 -32.41 -29.59
C ALA A 314 26.44 -31.61 -28.51
N PRO A 315 27.69 -31.21 -28.79
CA PRO A 315 28.52 -30.52 -27.83
C PRO A 315 28.04 -29.08 -27.63
N LYS A 316 27.85 -28.70 -26.36
CA LYS A 316 27.67 -27.29 -25.95
C LYS A 316 28.90 -26.47 -26.39
N PRO A 317 28.73 -25.35 -27.08
CA PRO A 317 29.75 -24.30 -27.09
C PRO A 317 29.87 -23.71 -25.68
N LYS A 318 31.08 -23.76 -25.12
CA LYS A 318 31.49 -22.95 -23.98
C LYS A 318 32.02 -21.61 -24.50
N THR A 319 31.43 -20.51 -24.00
CA THR A 319 32.07 -19.22 -23.72
C THR A 319 31.13 -18.53 -22.72
N GLU A 320 31.46 -18.33 -21.44
CA GLU A 320 32.26 -17.21 -20.88
C GLU A 320 32.00 -15.89 -21.64
N ALA A 321 31.55 -14.78 -21.06
CA ALA A 321 31.43 -14.25 -19.68
C ALA A 321 30.53 -12.97 -19.78
N PRO A 322 30.47 -12.01 -18.83
CA PRO A 322 30.62 -12.02 -17.38
C PRO A 322 29.39 -11.39 -16.66
N ALA A 323 29.43 -11.47 -15.33
CA ALA A 323 28.51 -10.87 -14.37
C ALA A 323 28.46 -9.33 -14.37
N ALA A 324 27.27 -8.78 -14.11
CA ALA A 324 27.01 -7.57 -13.30
C ALA A 324 25.47 -7.45 -13.12
N SER A 325 24.90 -7.99 -12.05
CA SER A 325 24.60 -7.30 -10.79
C SER A 325 23.53 -6.20 -10.93
N ALA A 326 22.27 -6.54 -10.62
CA ALA A 326 21.28 -5.59 -10.13
C ALA A 326 20.27 -6.34 -9.24
N GLU A 327 20.28 -5.94 -7.97
CA GLU A 327 19.49 -6.46 -6.86
C GLU A 327 18.00 -6.17 -7.03
N ALA A 328 17.17 -7.14 -6.66
CA ALA A 328 15.74 -6.93 -6.38
C ALA A 328 15.41 -7.43 -4.97
N LYS A 329 15.47 -6.50 -4.02
CA LYS A 329 14.67 -6.41 -2.79
C LYS A 329 14.67 -4.90 -2.44
N ALA A 330 13.59 -4.21 -2.13
CA ALA A 330 12.36 -4.62 -1.48
C ALA A 330 11.16 -3.84 -2.03
N GLU A 331 10.03 -4.53 -2.10
CA GLU A 331 8.70 -3.97 -2.32
C GLU A 331 7.99 -3.90 -0.96
N PRO A 332 7.47 -2.73 -0.53
CA PRO A 332 6.57 -2.66 0.62
C PRO A 332 5.12 -2.93 0.21
N ALA A 333 4.52 -3.80 1.02
CA ALA A 333 3.13 -4.24 1.11
C ALA A 333 2.05 -3.28 0.63
N GLN A 334 1.10 -3.83 -0.13
CA GLN A 334 -0.28 -3.33 -0.24
C GLN A 334 -1.11 -3.89 0.93
N PRO A 335 -2.12 -3.14 1.44
CA PRO A 335 -2.97 -3.58 2.54
C PRO A 335 -4.01 -4.61 2.07
N ASP A 336 -4.31 -5.51 3.00
CA ASP A 336 -5.14 -6.70 2.89
C ASP A 336 -6.56 -6.40 2.37
N GLU A 337 -6.85 -6.89 1.16
CA GLU A 337 -8.19 -7.34 0.82
C GLU A 337 -8.43 -8.66 1.54
N GLU A 338 -9.63 -8.85 2.10
CA GLU A 338 -10.06 -10.08 2.76
C GLU A 338 -9.58 -11.31 1.98
N GLU A 339 -8.84 -12.18 2.66
CA GLU A 339 -8.40 -13.49 2.15
C GLU A 339 -9.63 -14.33 1.74
N GLU A 340 -10.17 -14.09 0.55
CA GLU A 340 -10.66 -15.19 -0.26
C GLU A 340 -9.44 -16.02 -0.58
N ALA A 341 -9.26 -17.10 0.17
CA ALA A 341 -8.24 -18.11 -0.07
C ALA A 341 -8.21 -18.44 -1.57
N LEU A 342 -7.19 -17.93 -2.26
CA LEU A 342 -6.77 -18.42 -3.56
C LEU A 342 -6.17 -19.82 -3.34
N SER A 343 -7.02 -20.78 -2.96
CA SER A 343 -6.70 -22.19 -2.86
C SER A 343 -6.48 -22.69 -4.28
N PHE A 344 -5.23 -22.69 -4.74
CA PHE A 344 -4.86 -23.44 -5.92
C PHE A 344 -5.08 -24.92 -5.63
N ASP A 345 -5.97 -25.54 -6.42
CA ASP A 345 -6.26 -26.97 -6.31
C ASP A 345 -5.02 -27.84 -6.62
N GLU A 346 -4.02 -27.27 -7.29
CA GLU A 346 -2.76 -27.92 -7.65
C GLU A 346 -1.63 -27.61 -6.66
N PRO A 347 -0.81 -28.61 -6.29
CA PRO A 347 0.33 -28.39 -5.42
C PRO A 347 1.38 -27.50 -6.09
N TYR A 348 1.95 -26.55 -5.34
CA TYR A 348 3.02 -25.66 -5.81
C TYR A 348 4.03 -25.30 -4.71
N ILE A 349 5.12 -24.63 -5.09
CA ILE A 349 6.15 -24.12 -4.17
C ILE A 349 6.45 -22.67 -4.55
N ASP A 350 6.49 -21.79 -3.56
CA ASP A 350 7.04 -20.43 -3.70
C ASP A 350 8.57 -20.49 -3.83
N SER A 351 9.01 -21.00 -4.99
CA SER A 351 10.39 -21.30 -5.33
C SER A 351 11.34 -20.11 -5.10
N PRO A 352 10.95 -18.84 -5.35
CA PRO A 352 11.79 -17.67 -5.04
C PRO A 352 12.16 -17.52 -3.55
N LEU A 353 11.36 -18.08 -2.64
CA LEU A 353 11.59 -18.03 -1.19
C LEU A 353 12.39 -19.25 -0.67
N CYS A 354 12.80 -20.16 -1.55
CA CYS A 354 13.52 -21.37 -1.17
C CYS A 354 14.93 -21.08 -0.64
N THR A 355 15.23 -21.66 0.53
CA THR A 355 16.55 -21.56 1.20
C THR A 355 17.44 -22.79 0.99
N SER A 356 17.05 -23.70 0.09
CA SER A 356 17.80 -24.90 -0.29
C SER A 356 18.19 -25.82 0.88
N CYS A 357 17.31 -26.01 1.88
CA CYS A 357 17.56 -26.86 3.05
C CYS A 357 17.57 -28.38 2.79
N ASN A 358 17.25 -28.83 1.57
CA ASN A 358 17.11 -30.23 1.14
C ASN A 358 16.00 -31.07 1.78
N ASP A 359 15.21 -30.54 2.73
CA ASP A 359 14.20 -31.35 3.44
C ASP A 359 13.13 -31.97 2.52
N CYS A 360 12.61 -31.19 1.56
CA CYS A 360 11.64 -31.70 0.59
C CYS A 360 12.25 -32.72 -0.40
N ILE A 361 13.50 -32.48 -0.83
CA ILE A 361 14.21 -33.40 -1.73
C ILE A 361 14.50 -34.74 -1.03
N ASN A 362 14.93 -34.68 0.23
CA ASN A 362 15.16 -35.86 1.07
C ASN A 362 13.85 -36.59 1.36
N LYS A 363 12.72 -35.87 1.42
CA LYS A 363 11.40 -36.46 1.61
C LYS A 363 10.99 -37.33 0.43
N ASN A 364 11.02 -36.78 -0.79
CA ASN A 364 10.79 -37.56 -2.01
C ASN A 364 11.40 -36.85 -3.23
N SER A 365 12.55 -37.34 -3.70
CA SER A 365 13.28 -36.80 -4.86
C SER A 365 12.62 -37.09 -6.22
N LEU A 366 11.52 -37.84 -6.25
CA LEU A 366 10.70 -38.02 -7.45
C LEU A 366 9.66 -36.90 -7.58
N ILE A 367 9.17 -36.37 -6.45
CA ILE A 367 8.24 -35.24 -6.41
C ILE A 367 8.99 -33.91 -6.58
N PHE A 368 10.11 -33.74 -5.87
CA PHE A 368 10.81 -32.46 -5.76
C PHE A 368 12.17 -32.49 -6.47
N ALA A 369 12.54 -31.38 -7.12
CA ALA A 369 13.84 -31.18 -7.73
C ALA A 369 14.32 -29.74 -7.53
N TYR A 370 15.61 -29.49 -7.77
CA TYR A 370 16.17 -28.14 -7.82
C TYR A 370 16.31 -27.67 -9.26
N ASP A 371 15.99 -26.40 -9.49
CA ASP A 371 16.25 -25.72 -10.75
C ASP A 371 17.72 -25.27 -10.86
N ALA A 372 18.04 -24.49 -11.89
CA ALA A 372 19.38 -23.95 -12.11
C ALA A 372 19.84 -22.97 -11.01
N ASN A 373 18.90 -22.32 -10.31
CA ASN A 373 19.15 -21.36 -9.23
C ASN A 373 19.18 -22.01 -7.85
N LYS A 374 19.09 -23.35 -7.76
CA LYS A 374 18.95 -24.13 -6.52
C LYS A 374 17.66 -23.83 -5.75
N GLN A 375 16.60 -23.44 -6.44
CA GLN A 375 15.26 -23.27 -5.89
C GLN A 375 14.46 -24.54 -6.11
N ALA A 376 13.79 -25.01 -5.04
CA ALA A 376 13.04 -26.26 -5.08
C ALA A 376 11.73 -26.05 -5.85
N TYR A 377 11.42 -26.95 -6.77
CA TYR A 377 10.14 -26.97 -7.51
C TYR A 377 9.56 -28.39 -7.53
N ILE A 378 8.26 -28.49 -7.84
CA ILE A 378 7.58 -29.78 -7.99
C ILE A 378 7.81 -30.28 -9.41
N LYS A 379 8.60 -31.35 -9.53
CA LYS A 379 8.89 -32.03 -10.79
C LYS A 379 7.73 -32.92 -11.24
N ASP A 380 7.15 -33.69 -10.31
CA ASP A 380 5.99 -34.53 -10.57
C ASP A 380 5.19 -34.77 -9.28
N ALA A 381 4.09 -34.04 -9.12
CA ALA A 381 3.19 -34.17 -7.97
C ALA A 381 2.53 -35.56 -7.85
N SER A 382 2.52 -36.35 -8.92
CA SER A 382 1.86 -37.66 -8.97
C SER A 382 2.83 -38.81 -8.67
N ALA A 383 4.12 -38.52 -8.53
CA ALA A 383 5.17 -39.51 -8.28
C ALA A 383 5.22 -40.01 -6.82
N GLY A 384 4.37 -39.49 -5.94
CA GLY A 384 4.24 -39.93 -4.55
C GLY A 384 2.86 -39.61 -3.97
N SER A 385 2.73 -39.73 -2.64
CA SER A 385 1.42 -39.64 -1.98
C SER A 385 1.10 -38.22 -1.47
N PHE A 386 -0.18 -37.91 -1.25
CA PHE A 386 -0.57 -36.60 -0.70
C PHE A 386 0.04 -36.38 0.68
N ARG A 387 0.15 -37.45 1.49
CA ARG A 387 0.86 -37.42 2.76
C ARG A 387 2.30 -36.92 2.63
N GLU A 388 3.02 -37.30 1.58
CA GLU A 388 4.41 -36.87 1.38
C GLU A 388 4.51 -35.39 1.04
N LEU A 389 3.54 -34.83 0.31
CA LEU A 389 3.42 -33.39 0.07
C LEU A 389 3.14 -32.62 1.36
N VAL A 390 2.19 -33.11 2.18
CA VAL A 390 1.85 -32.49 3.48
C VAL A 390 3.03 -32.54 4.45
N GLU A 391 3.70 -33.68 4.55
CA GLU A 391 4.89 -33.82 5.41
C GLU A 391 6.07 -32.99 4.89
N ALA A 392 6.22 -32.80 3.57
CA ALA A 392 7.22 -31.89 3.03
C ALA A 392 6.92 -30.42 3.40
N ALA A 393 5.65 -30.01 3.34
CA ALA A 393 5.22 -28.67 3.77
C ALA A 393 5.45 -28.41 5.25
N GLU A 394 5.15 -29.39 6.11
CA GLU A 394 5.39 -29.29 7.55
C GLU A 394 6.87 -29.22 7.92
N ASN A 395 7.73 -29.91 7.18
CA ASN A 395 9.17 -29.91 7.42
C ASN A 395 9.89 -28.74 6.75
N CYS A 396 9.23 -27.96 5.90
CA CYS A 396 9.85 -26.82 5.24
C CYS A 396 10.12 -25.69 6.26
N PRO A 397 11.38 -25.30 6.51
CA PRO A 397 11.73 -24.29 7.53
C PRO A 397 11.10 -22.92 7.27
N VAL A 398 10.89 -22.58 6.00
CA VAL A 398 10.31 -21.32 5.55
C VAL A 398 8.84 -21.44 5.11
N LYS A 399 8.24 -22.64 5.20
CA LYS A 399 6.82 -22.91 4.90
C LYS A 399 6.34 -22.45 3.51
N ILE A 400 7.12 -22.76 2.48
CA ILE A 400 6.87 -22.31 1.09
C ILE A 400 6.25 -23.38 0.19
N ILE A 401 5.83 -24.52 0.74
CA ILE A 401 5.31 -25.67 -0.02
C ILE A 401 3.82 -25.75 0.25
N HIS A 402 3.02 -25.74 -0.81
CA HIS A 402 1.57 -25.77 -0.80
C HIS A 402 1.09 -27.12 -1.35
N PRO A 403 0.60 -28.04 -0.50
CA PRO A 403 0.21 -29.39 -0.94
C PRO A 403 -1.00 -29.47 -1.88
N GLY A 404 -1.82 -28.42 -1.98
CA GLY A 404 -3.03 -28.38 -2.81
C GLY A 404 -4.09 -29.39 -2.36
N LYS A 405 -4.93 -29.85 -3.30
CA LYS A 405 -5.92 -30.90 -3.05
C LYS A 405 -5.33 -32.31 -3.28
N PRO A 406 -5.77 -33.31 -2.51
CA PRO A 406 -5.35 -34.69 -2.73
C PRO A 406 -5.83 -35.22 -4.08
N LYS A 407 -4.89 -35.73 -4.88
CA LYS A 407 -5.21 -36.36 -6.18
C LYS A 407 -5.71 -37.80 -6.06
N ASN A 408 -5.43 -38.48 -4.94
CA ASN A 408 -5.90 -39.85 -4.67
C ASN A 408 -6.98 -39.85 -3.57
N PRO A 409 -8.27 -40.01 -3.91
CA PRO A 409 -9.36 -40.03 -2.93
C PRO A 409 -9.34 -41.22 -1.96
N ASN A 410 -8.55 -42.26 -2.25
CA ASN A 410 -8.51 -43.50 -1.46
C ASN A 410 -7.27 -43.60 -0.55
N GLU A 411 -6.57 -42.49 -0.30
CA GLU A 411 -5.39 -42.49 0.57
C GLU A 411 -5.78 -42.66 2.06
N PRO A 412 -5.08 -43.51 2.84
CA PRO A 412 -5.37 -43.68 4.26
C PRO A 412 -5.27 -42.35 5.03
N ASN A 413 -6.22 -42.11 5.94
CA ASN A 413 -6.29 -40.91 6.79
C ASN A 413 -6.41 -39.58 6.03
N LEU A 414 -7.08 -39.59 4.87
CA LEU A 414 -7.20 -38.41 3.99
C LEU A 414 -7.74 -37.16 4.70
N ASP A 415 -8.82 -37.28 5.47
CA ASP A 415 -9.43 -36.13 6.16
C ASP A 415 -8.46 -35.45 7.13
N ALA A 416 -7.65 -36.24 7.85
CA ALA A 416 -6.63 -35.72 8.75
C ALA A 416 -5.48 -35.04 8.00
N LEU A 417 -5.14 -35.53 6.79
CA LEU A 417 -4.13 -34.91 5.95
C LEU A 417 -4.61 -33.59 5.35
N VAL A 418 -5.88 -33.51 4.91
CA VAL A 418 -6.50 -32.27 4.40
C VAL A 418 -6.52 -31.19 5.48
N GLN A 419 -6.90 -31.54 6.72
CA GLN A 419 -6.87 -30.60 7.84
C GLN A 419 -5.45 -30.08 8.14
N ARG A 420 -4.43 -30.94 8.02
CA ARG A 420 -3.02 -30.54 8.19
C ARG A 420 -2.51 -29.66 7.06
N ALA A 421 -2.96 -29.91 5.83
CA ALA A 421 -2.61 -29.13 4.65
C ALA A 421 -3.24 -27.73 4.66
N ALA A 422 -4.40 -27.54 5.28
CA ALA A 422 -5.17 -26.29 5.24
C ALA A 422 -4.39 -25.04 5.69
N LYS A 423 -3.40 -25.18 6.58
CA LYS A 423 -2.55 -24.06 7.04
C LYS A 423 -1.40 -23.71 6.09
N PHE A 424 -1.23 -24.49 5.02
CA PHE A 424 -0.18 -24.34 4.00
C PHE A 424 -0.77 -24.14 2.60
N ASN A 425 -2.10 -24.17 2.44
CA ASN A 425 -2.76 -24.03 1.14
C ASN A 425 -3.29 -22.62 0.95
#